data_AF-A0A9W8B6Z7-F1
#
_entry.id   AF-A0A9W8B6Z7-F1
#
_cell.length_a   1.000
_cell.length_b   1.000
_cell.length_c   1.000
_cell.angle_alpha   90.00
_cell.angle_beta   90.00
_cell.angle_gamma   90.00
#
_symmetry.space_group_name_H-M   'P 1'
#
loop_
_entity.id
_entity.type
_entity.pdbx_description
1 polymer ?
#
loop_
_entity_poly.entity_id
_entity_poly.type
_entity_poly.pdbx_seq_one_letter_code
_entity_poly.pdbx_strand_id
1 'polypeptide(L)'
;MALIFNAAAAKPSVLSVLPAFVFNHLPYFYDKYPRCFPDPKDVVVPADKQSEYVAPTHLPWQVPPARVAALQTLAETVQRQLPMLLTLVAHRQYGRADRLVRLQRAQLDAVVRTQVGPSNTCHFYQRFLRVVQTVAHVQRQLTTLDQLSNGLASSTYAPQLLADALALEHRYLGHAPTTLYALGLVRVFAHALAALVIVVRQQSLSSRAATAPQPPTGSWQPALLERTAAVLCAADRAHTDATQLRALHTQLAHTTDAGMLGQVLLQFVGQCALQACDPQDHYKQLSVDIEAPGSTPERPTAYSAALPLSIPVEATLHWAMDPSRLAVQVKTFAGVVHMYRPPLGHFSLVQRFGHRLTTSVPIQLPSVNESCAIEVSLVELVTTECPEFDTQLLAQLGADPTATRGVATSDLGNTRSFCSLSLMDTPMRYYVTTKFQRGIS
;
A
#
# COMPACT_ATOMS: atom_id res chain seq x y z
N MET A 1 29.44 23.09 -12.19
CA MET A 1 29.31 23.86 -10.93
C MET A 1 29.70 23.04 -9.71
N ALA A 2 29.01 21.94 -9.34
CA ALA A 2 29.33 21.14 -8.16
C ALA A 2 30.82 20.70 -8.11
N LEU A 3 31.33 20.12 -9.20
CA LEU A 3 32.73 19.71 -9.30
C LEU A 3 33.72 20.88 -9.13
N ILE A 4 33.37 22.06 -9.66
CA ILE A 4 34.21 23.27 -9.61
C ILE A 4 34.28 23.80 -8.17
N PHE A 5 33.15 23.93 -7.47
CA PHE A 5 33.12 24.42 -6.10
C PHE A 5 33.73 23.43 -5.10
N ASN A 6 33.53 22.11 -5.28
CA ASN A 6 34.19 21.11 -4.45
C ASN A 6 35.71 21.07 -4.70
N ALA A 7 36.17 21.23 -5.95
CA ALA A 7 37.60 21.34 -6.24
C ALA A 7 38.20 22.63 -5.67
N ALA A 8 37.43 23.72 -5.66
CA ALA A 8 37.84 25.00 -5.09
C ALA A 8 38.05 24.95 -3.57
N ALA A 9 37.38 24.03 -2.85
CA ALA A 9 37.63 23.81 -1.43
C ALA A 9 39.08 23.33 -1.16
N ALA A 10 39.68 22.56 -2.08
CA ALA A 10 41.08 22.13 -1.98
C ALA A 10 42.05 23.11 -2.67
N LYS A 11 41.60 23.82 -3.71
CA LYS A 11 42.44 24.76 -4.49
C LYS A 11 41.69 26.08 -4.74
N PRO A 12 41.76 27.06 -3.83
CA PRO A 12 40.99 28.31 -3.91
C PRO A 12 41.32 29.15 -5.15
N SER A 13 42.54 29.00 -5.72
CA SER A 13 42.98 29.72 -6.92
C SER A 13 42.12 29.45 -8.15
N VAL A 14 41.31 28.38 -8.16
CA VAL A 14 40.38 28.10 -9.26
C VAL A 14 39.25 29.13 -9.31
N LEU A 15 38.89 29.72 -8.16
CA LEU A 15 37.80 30.71 -8.05
C LEU A 15 38.15 32.05 -8.72
N SER A 16 39.43 32.40 -8.83
CA SER A 16 39.86 33.64 -9.49
C SER A 16 39.62 33.62 -11.00
N VAL A 17 39.48 32.45 -11.62
CA VAL A 17 39.21 32.32 -13.07
C VAL A 17 37.72 32.31 -13.40
N LEU A 18 36.85 32.06 -12.42
CA LEU A 18 35.41 31.94 -12.65
C LEU A 18 34.73 33.31 -12.84
N PRO A 19 33.77 33.44 -13.75
CA PRO A 19 32.97 34.65 -13.84
C PRO A 19 32.25 34.98 -12.52
N ALA A 20 32.10 36.26 -12.19
CA ALA A 20 31.52 36.68 -10.91
C ALA A 20 30.05 36.23 -10.72
N PHE A 21 29.25 36.11 -11.78
CA PHE A 21 27.89 35.57 -11.71
C PHE A 21 27.82 34.12 -11.18
N VAL A 22 28.91 33.34 -11.28
CA VAL A 22 28.96 31.95 -10.79
C VAL A 22 28.75 31.89 -9.29
N PHE A 23 29.25 32.87 -8.54
CA PHE A 23 29.17 32.93 -7.09
C PHE A 23 27.75 33.22 -6.60
N ASN A 24 26.92 33.91 -7.40
CA ASN A 24 25.51 34.17 -7.10
C ASN A 24 24.64 32.91 -7.14
N HIS A 25 25.08 31.89 -7.85
CA HIS A 25 24.37 30.62 -7.90
C HIS A 25 24.76 29.66 -6.77
N LEU A 26 25.87 29.92 -6.05
CA LEU A 26 26.34 29.03 -4.98
C LEU A 26 25.34 28.93 -3.82
N PRO A 27 24.76 30.03 -3.27
CA PRO A 27 23.75 29.93 -2.24
C PRO A 27 22.54 29.09 -2.69
N TYR A 28 22.04 29.35 -3.90
CA TYR A 28 20.93 28.58 -4.47
C TYR A 28 21.26 27.09 -4.63
N PHE A 29 22.45 26.76 -5.13
CA PHE A 29 22.85 25.37 -5.31
C PHE A 29 23.12 24.66 -3.99
N TYR A 30 23.67 25.35 -3.00
CA TYR A 30 23.85 24.82 -1.65
C TYR A 30 22.50 24.56 -0.98
N ASP A 31 21.58 25.53 -1.02
CA ASP A 31 20.24 25.37 -0.45
C ASP A 31 19.47 24.20 -1.09
N LYS A 32 19.61 24.04 -2.41
CA LYS A 32 18.91 22.97 -3.16
C LYS A 32 19.61 21.62 -3.09
N TYR A 33 20.94 21.58 -2.99
CA TYR A 33 21.76 20.38 -3.01
C TYR A 33 22.89 20.46 -1.97
N PRO A 34 22.56 20.50 -0.66
CA PRO A 34 23.52 20.83 0.40
C PRO A 34 24.63 19.77 0.58
N ARG A 35 24.43 18.56 0.04
CA ARG A 35 25.45 17.50 0.06
C ARG A 35 26.38 17.51 -1.15
N CYS A 36 26.08 18.31 -2.17
CA CYS A 36 26.82 18.34 -3.43
C CYS A 36 27.69 19.60 -3.58
N PHE A 37 27.51 20.59 -2.71
CA PHE A 37 28.21 21.87 -2.73
C PHE A 37 28.77 22.18 -1.34
N PRO A 38 29.94 22.82 -1.25
CA PRO A 38 30.47 23.29 0.03
C PRO A 38 29.59 24.41 0.60
N ASP A 39 29.65 24.62 1.92
CA ASP A 39 28.98 25.76 2.56
C ASP A 39 29.48 27.06 1.89
N PRO A 40 28.58 27.97 1.47
CA PRO A 40 28.96 29.26 0.92
C PRO A 40 29.95 30.03 1.80
N LYS A 41 29.93 29.82 3.12
CA LYS A 41 30.87 30.42 4.08
C LYS A 41 32.29 29.88 3.96
N ASP A 42 32.44 28.65 3.51
CA ASP A 42 33.72 27.98 3.34
C ASP A 42 34.38 28.35 2.00
N VAL A 43 33.64 29.01 1.10
CA VAL A 43 34.13 29.44 -0.21
C VAL A 43 34.64 30.88 -0.13
N VAL A 44 35.97 31.03 -0.15
CA VAL A 44 36.62 32.34 -0.17
C VAL A 44 36.44 32.99 -1.54
N VAL A 45 35.51 33.95 -1.64
CA VAL A 45 35.26 34.72 -2.86
C VAL A 45 36.40 35.73 -3.09
N PRO A 46 37.04 35.76 -4.28
CA PRO A 46 38.05 36.75 -4.63
C PRO A 46 37.56 38.19 -4.43
N ALA A 47 38.43 39.07 -3.92
CA ALA A 47 38.07 40.45 -3.54
C ALA A 47 37.50 41.26 -4.71
N ASP A 48 37.97 41.03 -5.93
CA ASP A 48 37.51 41.64 -7.18
C ASP A 48 36.07 41.24 -7.57
N LYS A 49 35.49 40.23 -6.90
CA LYS A 49 34.16 39.67 -7.21
C LYS A 49 33.18 39.79 -6.05
N GLN A 50 33.59 40.36 -4.92
CA GLN A 50 32.75 40.50 -3.72
C GLN A 50 31.58 41.47 -3.93
N SER A 51 31.73 42.48 -4.78
CA SER A 51 30.67 43.45 -5.08
C SER A 51 29.48 42.85 -5.82
N GLU A 52 29.70 41.74 -6.55
CA GLU A 52 28.65 41.04 -7.27
C GLU A 52 28.08 39.86 -6.49
N TYR A 53 28.75 39.43 -5.42
CA TYR A 53 28.33 38.32 -4.58
C TYR A 53 27.21 38.77 -3.64
N VAL A 54 26.00 38.26 -3.90
CA VAL A 54 24.90 38.39 -2.94
C VAL A 54 25.16 37.40 -1.81
N ALA A 55 25.69 37.89 -0.70
CA ALA A 55 25.82 37.11 0.52
C ALA A 55 24.47 36.47 0.86
N PRO A 56 24.42 35.18 1.25
CA PRO A 56 23.17 34.54 1.56
C PRO A 56 22.48 35.32 2.67
N THR A 57 21.34 35.95 2.39
CA THR A 57 20.34 36.19 3.41
C THR A 57 19.87 34.81 3.84
N HIS A 58 20.59 34.23 4.82
CA HIS A 58 20.21 33.02 5.51
C HIS A 58 18.87 33.28 6.18
N LEU A 59 17.78 33.09 5.46
CA LEU A 59 16.57 32.57 6.07
C LEU A 59 16.81 31.06 6.11
N PRO A 60 17.31 30.49 7.22
CA PRO A 60 17.35 29.06 7.32
C PRO A 60 15.91 28.59 7.20
N TRP A 61 15.54 28.00 6.07
CA TRP A 61 14.38 27.11 5.95
C TRP A 61 14.63 25.81 6.74
N GLN A 62 15.39 25.87 7.82
CA GLN A 62 15.49 24.81 8.80
C GLN A 62 14.25 24.95 9.69
N VAL A 63 13.35 23.99 9.55
CA VAL A 63 12.25 23.80 10.49
C VAL A 63 12.87 23.81 11.90
N PRO A 64 12.46 24.73 12.80
CA PRO A 64 13.06 24.81 14.13
C PRO A 64 13.06 23.42 14.78
N PRO A 65 14.16 22.98 15.41
CA PRO A 65 14.24 21.64 16.01
C PRO A 65 13.11 21.39 17.03
N ALA A 66 12.63 22.44 17.71
CA ALA A 66 11.43 22.37 18.56
C ALA A 66 10.15 21.98 17.80
N ARG A 67 10.00 22.44 16.56
CA ARG A 67 8.87 22.08 15.69
C ARG A 67 9.02 20.65 15.17
N VAL A 68 10.23 20.19 14.88
CA VAL A 68 10.50 18.77 14.54
C VAL A 68 10.16 17.85 15.71
N ALA A 69 10.61 18.20 16.92
CA ALA A 69 10.29 17.46 18.14
C ALA A 69 8.77 17.44 18.39
N ALA A 70 8.09 18.57 18.24
CA ALA A 70 6.63 18.64 18.36
C ALA A 70 5.91 17.71 17.35
N LEU A 71 6.37 17.66 16.09
CA LEU A 71 5.80 16.77 15.08
C LEU A 71 6.03 15.28 15.40
N GLN A 72 7.20 14.92 15.94
CA GLN A 72 7.48 13.56 16.41
C GLN A 72 6.56 13.17 17.57
N THR A 73 6.34 14.07 18.54
CA THR A 73 5.45 13.79 19.68
C THR A 73 3.99 13.58 19.27
N LEU A 74 3.54 14.13 18.12
CA LEU A 74 2.17 13.93 17.64
C LEU A 74 1.90 12.48 17.23
N ALA A 75 2.84 11.83 16.54
CA ALA A 75 2.70 10.43 16.16
C ALA A 75 2.59 9.53 17.40
N GLU A 76 3.48 9.75 18.39
CA GLU A 76 3.43 9.05 19.67
C GLU A 76 2.13 9.31 20.44
N THR A 77 1.60 10.54 20.36
CA THR A 77 0.33 10.90 21.01
C THR A 77 -0.82 10.09 20.42
N VAL A 78 -0.87 9.95 19.09
CA VAL A 78 -1.89 9.12 18.42
C VAL A 78 -1.75 7.65 18.84
N GLN A 79 -0.53 7.12 18.89
CA GLN A 79 -0.26 5.76 19.37
C GLN A 79 -0.79 5.53 20.78
N ARG A 80 -0.48 6.44 21.72
CA ARG A 80 -0.90 6.33 23.13
C ARG A 80 -2.42 6.49 23.30
N GLN A 81 -3.08 7.22 22.41
CA GLN A 81 -4.53 7.42 22.44
C GLN A 81 -5.32 6.29 21.75
N LEU A 82 -4.66 5.41 21.00
CA LEU A 82 -5.33 4.33 20.27
C LEU A 82 -6.12 3.38 21.18
N PRO A 83 -5.62 2.91 22.34
CA PRO A 83 -6.41 2.08 23.24
C PRO A 83 -7.70 2.75 23.74
N MET A 84 -7.65 4.06 24.00
CA MET A 84 -8.83 4.84 24.38
C MET A 84 -9.86 4.86 23.23
N LEU A 85 -9.41 5.07 21.99
CA LEU A 85 -10.28 5.01 20.82
C LEU A 85 -10.96 3.65 20.68
N LEU A 86 -10.20 2.55 20.80
CA LEU A 86 -10.74 1.20 20.72
C LEU A 86 -11.74 0.92 21.85
N THR A 87 -11.47 1.44 23.05
CA THR A 87 -12.41 1.38 24.18
C THR A 87 -13.71 2.11 23.86
N LEU A 88 -13.67 3.28 23.21
CA LEU A 88 -14.88 4.00 22.80
C LEU A 88 -15.71 3.18 21.79
N VAL A 89 -15.06 2.49 20.85
CA VAL A 89 -15.73 1.60 19.88
C VAL A 89 -16.36 0.41 20.60
N ALA A 90 -15.63 -0.27 21.49
CA ALA A 90 -16.14 -1.39 22.27
C ALA A 90 -17.36 -1.00 23.13
N HIS A 91 -17.37 0.22 23.68
CA HIS A 91 -18.52 0.75 24.44
C HIS A 91 -19.60 1.41 23.56
N ARG A 92 -19.56 1.18 22.23
CA ARG A 92 -20.53 1.69 21.25
C ARG A 92 -20.68 3.21 21.23
N GLN A 93 -19.65 3.95 21.67
CA GLN A 93 -19.61 5.41 21.64
C GLN A 93 -19.13 5.92 20.27
N TYR A 94 -19.74 5.43 19.19
CA TYR A 94 -19.26 5.63 17.81
C TYR A 94 -19.12 7.10 17.41
N GLY A 95 -20.01 7.97 17.87
CA GLY A 95 -19.95 9.41 17.58
C GLY A 95 -18.78 10.15 18.26
N ARG A 96 -18.25 9.61 19.36
CA ARG A 96 -17.01 10.12 20.00
C ARG A 96 -15.79 9.51 19.33
N ALA A 97 -15.82 8.21 19.05
CA ALA A 97 -14.76 7.52 18.33
C ALA A 97 -14.48 8.17 16.96
N ASP A 98 -15.51 8.44 16.17
CA ASP A 98 -15.38 9.05 14.84
C ASP A 98 -14.81 10.48 14.89
N ARG A 99 -15.18 11.26 15.91
CA ARG A 99 -14.59 12.59 16.14
C ARG A 99 -13.10 12.50 16.46
N LEU A 100 -12.72 11.56 17.32
CA LEU A 100 -11.33 11.34 17.69
C LEU A 100 -10.50 10.85 16.50
N VAL A 101 -11.02 9.90 15.71
CA VAL A 101 -10.36 9.44 14.47
C VAL A 101 -10.11 10.60 13.51
N ARG A 102 -11.12 11.44 13.25
CA ARG A 102 -10.97 12.59 12.35
C ARG A 102 -9.91 13.57 12.83
N LEU A 103 -9.90 13.87 14.13
CA LEU A 103 -8.88 14.72 14.75
C LEU A 103 -7.47 14.13 14.58
N GLN A 104 -7.29 12.86 14.95
CA GLN A 104 -5.99 12.18 14.89
C GLN A 104 -5.49 12.05 13.44
N ARG A 105 -6.36 11.72 12.49
CA ARG A 105 -5.99 11.66 11.07
C ARG A 105 -5.56 13.03 10.54
N ALA A 106 -6.28 14.10 10.88
CA ALA A 106 -5.89 15.46 10.50
C ALA A 106 -4.54 15.88 11.09
N GLN A 107 -4.26 15.48 12.34
CA GLN A 107 -2.95 15.70 12.97
C GLN A 107 -1.83 14.94 12.24
N LEU A 108 -2.04 13.66 11.94
CA LEU A 108 -1.07 12.87 11.17
C LEU A 108 -0.88 13.42 9.75
N ASP A 109 -1.95 13.88 9.09
CA ASP A 109 -1.88 14.48 7.76
C ASP A 109 -1.01 15.74 7.75
N ALA A 110 -1.06 16.54 8.81
CA ALA A 110 -0.18 17.70 8.97
C ALA A 110 1.30 17.26 9.10
N VAL A 111 1.59 16.18 9.84
CA VAL A 111 2.96 15.64 9.97
C VAL A 111 3.46 15.11 8.61
N VAL A 112 2.67 14.28 7.94
CA VAL A 112 3.02 13.70 6.63
C VAL A 112 3.36 14.78 5.61
N ARG A 113 2.56 15.84 5.50
CA ARG A 113 2.80 16.95 4.55
C ARG A 113 4.09 17.70 4.81
N THR A 114 4.53 17.77 6.06
CA THR A 114 5.79 18.46 6.40
C THR A 114 7.03 17.67 6.03
N GLN A 115 6.92 16.35 5.77
CA GLN A 115 8.05 15.44 5.49
C GLN A 115 9.16 15.43 6.56
N VAL A 116 8.89 16.01 7.74
CA VAL A 116 9.85 16.16 8.84
C VAL A 116 9.42 15.24 9.99
N GLY A 117 9.84 13.96 9.96
CA GLY A 117 9.51 12.97 11.00
C GLY A 117 9.33 11.54 10.47
N PRO A 118 8.85 10.60 11.31
CA PRO A 118 8.59 9.21 10.92
C PRO A 118 7.33 9.12 10.04
N SER A 119 7.46 9.52 8.77
CA SER A 119 6.37 9.53 7.79
C SER A 119 5.68 8.17 7.68
N ASN A 120 6.46 7.08 7.65
CA ASN A 120 5.95 5.71 7.53
C ASN A 120 5.04 5.32 8.70
N THR A 121 5.43 5.67 9.93
CA THR A 121 4.61 5.41 11.11
C THR A 121 3.30 6.20 11.06
N CYS A 122 3.35 7.45 10.61
CA CYS A 122 2.15 8.25 10.42
C CYS A 122 1.22 7.63 9.35
N HIS A 123 1.76 7.21 8.21
CA HIS A 123 1.00 6.55 7.15
C HIS A 123 0.36 5.24 7.62
N PHE A 124 1.09 4.44 8.41
CA PHE A 124 0.57 3.23 9.04
C PHE A 124 -0.65 3.56 9.92
N TYR A 125 -0.51 4.47 10.88
CA TYR A 125 -1.63 4.81 11.77
C TYR A 125 -2.77 5.52 11.07
N GLN A 126 -2.53 6.33 10.04
CA GLN A 126 -3.62 6.91 9.24
C GLN A 126 -4.50 5.82 8.62
N ARG A 127 -3.88 4.77 8.10
CA ARG A 127 -4.59 3.64 7.49
C ARG A 127 -5.21 2.74 8.56
N PHE A 128 -4.53 2.47 9.68
CA PHE A 128 -5.12 1.73 10.79
C PHE A 128 -6.32 2.46 11.42
N LEU A 129 -6.27 3.79 11.58
CA LEU A 129 -7.40 4.60 12.03
C LEU A 129 -8.58 4.53 11.06
N ARG A 130 -8.33 4.41 9.75
CA ARG A 130 -9.39 4.16 8.75
C ARG A 130 -10.03 2.80 8.97
N VAL A 131 -9.25 1.75 9.25
CA VAL A 131 -9.78 0.42 9.60
C VAL A 131 -10.68 0.52 10.83
N VAL A 132 -10.23 1.17 11.90
CA VAL A 132 -11.04 1.38 13.12
C VAL A 132 -12.33 2.13 12.82
N GLN A 133 -12.27 3.18 11.99
CA GLN A 133 -13.44 3.94 11.57
C GLN A 133 -14.45 3.09 10.80
N THR A 134 -13.98 2.26 9.87
CA THR A 134 -14.82 1.35 9.08
C THR A 134 -15.46 0.29 9.97
N VAL A 135 -14.72 -0.31 10.90
CA VAL A 135 -15.26 -1.27 11.86
C VAL A 135 -16.32 -0.63 12.75
N ALA A 136 -16.06 0.56 13.30
CA ALA A 136 -17.04 1.30 14.10
C ALA A 136 -18.31 1.65 13.29
N HIS A 137 -18.16 1.98 12.01
CA HIS A 137 -19.29 2.24 11.12
C HIS A 137 -20.12 0.98 10.87
N VAL A 138 -19.49 -0.14 10.56
CA VAL A 138 -20.14 -1.45 10.39
C VAL A 138 -20.88 -1.83 11.67
N GLN A 139 -20.22 -1.78 12.83
CA GLN A 139 -20.83 -2.11 14.12
C GLN A 139 -22.00 -1.19 14.51
N ARG A 140 -21.95 0.08 14.11
CA ARG A 140 -23.08 1.01 14.30
C ARG A 140 -24.29 0.63 13.46
N GLN A 141 -24.07 0.12 12.25
CA GLN A 141 -25.14 -0.30 11.33
C GLN A 141 -25.70 -1.69 11.66
N LEU A 142 -24.96 -2.50 12.42
CA LEU A 142 -25.33 -3.86 12.84
C LEU A 142 -26.27 -3.86 14.05
N THR A 143 -27.42 -3.20 13.96
CA THR A 143 -28.44 -3.21 15.02
C THR A 143 -29.42 -4.38 14.92
N THR A 144 -29.77 -4.83 13.71
CA THR A 144 -30.62 -6.03 13.49
C THR A 144 -30.28 -6.74 12.16
N LEU A 145 -30.61 -8.04 12.05
CA LEU A 145 -30.45 -8.83 10.81
C LEU A 145 -31.26 -8.29 9.63
N ASP A 146 -32.42 -7.69 9.87
CA ASP A 146 -33.25 -7.14 8.78
C ASP A 146 -32.61 -5.91 8.13
N GLN A 147 -31.89 -5.08 8.90
CA GLN A 147 -31.21 -3.88 8.38
C GLN A 147 -29.96 -4.24 7.55
N LEU A 148 -29.38 -5.42 7.78
CA LEU A 148 -28.25 -5.96 7.01
C LEU A 148 -28.61 -6.24 5.55
N SER A 149 -29.83 -6.73 5.32
CA SER A 149 -30.31 -7.13 3.98
C SER A 149 -30.34 -5.96 2.98
N ASN A 150 -30.60 -4.74 3.45
CA ASN A 150 -30.81 -3.57 2.59
C ASN A 150 -29.61 -2.61 2.51
N GLY A 151 -28.74 -2.58 3.53
CA GLY A 151 -27.65 -1.58 3.62
C GLY A 151 -26.23 -2.14 3.49
N LEU A 152 -25.93 -3.24 4.19
CA LEU A 152 -24.58 -3.82 4.27
C LEU A 152 -24.33 -4.88 3.19
N ALA A 153 -25.39 -5.47 2.66
CA ALA A 153 -25.29 -6.49 1.62
C ALA A 153 -24.61 -5.98 0.34
N SER A 154 -24.69 -4.69 0.00
CA SER A 154 -24.02 -4.09 -1.15
C SER A 154 -22.70 -3.37 -0.80
N SER A 155 -22.30 -3.39 0.48
CA SER A 155 -21.19 -2.56 0.95
C SER A 155 -19.83 -3.16 0.62
N THR A 156 -18.88 -2.30 0.25
CA THR A 156 -17.47 -2.66 -0.01
C THR A 156 -16.63 -2.76 1.28
N TYR A 157 -17.26 -2.79 2.46
CA TYR A 157 -16.55 -2.73 3.74
C TYR A 157 -15.70 -3.97 4.03
N ALA A 158 -16.27 -5.17 3.88
CA ALA A 158 -15.53 -6.42 4.11
C ALA A 158 -14.27 -6.52 3.23
N PRO A 159 -14.36 -6.33 1.89
CA PRO A 159 -13.15 -6.42 1.07
C PRO A 159 -12.20 -5.25 1.32
N GLN A 160 -12.69 -4.05 1.62
CA GLN A 160 -11.83 -2.90 1.98
C GLN A 160 -11.03 -3.17 3.26
N LEU A 161 -11.67 -3.70 4.30
CA LEU A 161 -11.00 -4.08 5.55
C LEU A 161 -9.93 -5.14 5.32
N LEU A 162 -10.22 -6.15 4.50
CA LEU A 162 -9.23 -7.16 4.13
C LEU A 162 -8.04 -6.54 3.38
N ALA A 163 -8.31 -5.70 2.37
CA ALA A 163 -7.26 -5.04 1.59
C ALA A 163 -6.39 -4.11 2.48
N ASP A 164 -7.01 -3.38 3.40
CA ASP A 164 -6.29 -2.51 4.33
C ASP A 164 -5.44 -3.31 5.33
N ALA A 165 -5.96 -4.42 5.86
CA ALA A 165 -5.19 -5.29 6.76
C ALA A 165 -3.98 -5.92 6.05
N LEU A 166 -4.17 -6.48 4.86
CA LEU A 166 -3.08 -7.07 4.06
C LEU A 166 -2.03 -6.01 3.70
N ALA A 167 -2.46 -4.81 3.32
CA ALA A 167 -1.53 -3.75 3.01
C ALA A 167 -0.76 -3.24 4.25
N LEU A 168 -1.40 -3.19 5.42
CA LEU A 168 -0.73 -2.85 6.67
C LEU A 168 0.30 -3.91 7.08
N GLU A 169 0.02 -5.19 6.84
CA GLU A 169 0.88 -6.32 7.22
C GLU A 169 2.07 -6.53 6.27
N HIS A 170 1.87 -6.34 4.96
CA HIS A 170 2.88 -6.68 3.95
C HIS A 170 3.69 -5.48 3.46
N ARG A 171 3.09 -4.27 3.45
CA ARG A 171 3.84 -3.07 3.02
C ARG A 171 4.71 -2.47 4.11
N TYR A 172 4.59 -2.90 5.36
CA TYR A 172 5.36 -2.36 6.45
C TYR A 172 6.22 -3.45 7.09
N LEU A 173 7.44 -3.08 7.45
CA LEU A 173 8.33 -3.89 8.26
C LEU A 173 8.30 -3.41 9.71
N GLY A 174 8.65 -4.30 10.64
CA GLY A 174 8.83 -3.95 12.05
C GLY A 174 7.59 -4.20 12.92
N HIS A 175 6.70 -5.11 12.53
CA HIS A 175 5.56 -5.50 13.34
C HIS A 175 5.97 -6.36 14.54
N ALA A 176 5.60 -5.94 15.74
CA ALA A 176 5.56 -6.82 16.90
C ALA A 176 4.47 -7.91 16.75
N PRO A 177 4.58 -9.04 17.48
CA PRO A 177 3.55 -10.09 17.49
C PRO A 177 2.14 -9.57 17.84
N THR A 178 2.05 -8.59 18.73
CA THR A 178 0.82 -7.90 19.14
C THR A 178 0.15 -7.19 17.95
N THR A 179 0.93 -6.48 17.14
CA THR A 179 0.46 -5.83 15.91
C THR A 179 0.02 -6.85 14.87
N LEU A 180 0.77 -7.94 14.68
CA LEU A 180 0.36 -9.02 13.76
C LEU A 180 -0.96 -9.66 14.19
N TYR A 181 -1.15 -9.89 15.49
CA TYR A 181 -2.42 -10.35 16.03
C TYR A 181 -3.56 -9.34 15.76
N ALA A 182 -3.33 -8.04 16.00
CA ALA A 182 -4.32 -7.00 15.73
C ALA A 182 -4.75 -6.96 14.26
N LEU A 183 -3.79 -7.04 13.32
CA LEU A 183 -4.08 -7.10 11.87
C LEU A 183 -4.78 -8.40 11.48
N GLY A 184 -4.38 -9.54 12.07
CA GLY A 184 -5.06 -10.81 11.90
C GLY A 184 -6.52 -10.77 12.38
N LEU A 185 -6.79 -10.11 13.50
CA LEU A 185 -8.15 -9.92 14.02
C LEU A 185 -9.01 -9.08 13.06
N VAL A 186 -8.44 -8.05 12.43
CA VAL A 186 -9.12 -7.29 11.37
C VAL A 186 -9.43 -8.19 10.17
N ARG A 187 -8.51 -9.07 9.76
CA ARG A 187 -8.76 -10.04 8.67
C ARG A 187 -9.92 -10.98 9.03
N VAL A 188 -9.94 -11.53 10.25
CA VAL A 188 -11.06 -12.37 10.73
C VAL A 188 -12.37 -11.59 10.74
N PHE A 189 -12.36 -10.33 11.21
CA PHE A 189 -13.54 -9.47 11.19
C PHE A 189 -14.09 -9.28 9.77
N ALA A 190 -13.22 -8.97 8.81
CA ALA A 190 -13.59 -8.82 7.41
C ALA A 190 -14.22 -10.09 6.83
N HIS A 191 -13.66 -11.26 7.18
CA HIS A 191 -14.17 -12.56 6.74
C HIS A 191 -15.52 -12.89 7.37
N ALA A 192 -15.65 -12.68 8.68
CA ALA A 192 -16.90 -12.90 9.40
C ALA A 192 -18.01 -11.99 8.87
N LEU A 193 -17.68 -10.73 8.53
CA LEU A 193 -18.62 -9.80 7.90
C LEU A 193 -19.05 -10.28 6.50
N ALA A 194 -18.11 -10.73 5.66
CA ALA A 194 -18.43 -11.28 4.35
C ALA A 194 -19.30 -12.54 4.45
N ALA A 195 -18.96 -13.46 5.36
CA ALA A 195 -19.72 -14.66 5.65
C ALA A 195 -21.14 -14.32 6.14
N LEU A 196 -21.28 -13.34 7.04
CA LEU A 196 -22.58 -12.88 7.53
C LEU A 196 -23.48 -12.38 6.38
N VAL A 197 -22.91 -11.58 5.47
CA VAL A 197 -23.63 -11.09 4.28
C VAL A 197 -24.06 -12.27 3.38
N ILE A 198 -23.20 -13.27 3.20
CA ILE A 198 -23.54 -14.48 2.42
C ILE A 198 -24.72 -15.22 3.08
N VAL A 199 -24.66 -15.47 4.38
CA VAL A 199 -25.72 -16.18 5.13
C VAL A 199 -27.05 -15.43 5.06
N VAL A 200 -27.05 -14.11 5.30
CA VAL A 200 -28.27 -13.27 5.21
C VAL A 200 -28.87 -13.30 3.81
N ARG A 201 -28.03 -13.23 2.76
CA ARG A 201 -28.50 -13.34 1.37
C ARG A 201 -29.11 -14.71 1.09
N GLN A 202 -28.47 -15.79 1.53
CA GLN A 202 -29.00 -17.15 1.35
C GLN A 202 -30.37 -17.33 2.03
N GLN A 203 -30.55 -16.80 3.24
CA GLN A 203 -31.84 -16.84 3.95
C GLN A 203 -32.93 -16.06 3.19
N SER A 204 -32.60 -14.88 2.64
CA SER A 204 -33.56 -14.11 1.85
C SER A 204 -33.97 -14.80 0.54
N LEU A 205 -33.03 -15.49 -0.13
CA LEU A 205 -33.27 -16.23 -1.38
C LEU A 205 -34.05 -17.52 -1.14
N SER A 206 -33.89 -18.16 0.02
CA SER A 206 -34.66 -19.33 0.42
C SER A 206 -36.17 -19.04 0.49
N SER A 207 -36.56 -17.78 0.70
CA SER A 207 -37.96 -17.31 0.68
C SER A 207 -38.48 -16.87 -0.69
N ARG A 208 -37.61 -16.69 -1.70
CA ARG A 208 -37.97 -16.19 -3.04
C ARG A 208 -37.38 -17.11 -4.11
N ALA A 209 -38.20 -18.00 -4.66
CA ALA A 209 -37.80 -18.94 -5.69
C ALA A 209 -37.16 -18.26 -6.92
N ALA A 210 -36.01 -18.81 -7.32
CA ALA A 210 -35.40 -18.88 -8.65
C ALA A 210 -35.27 -17.57 -9.47
N THR A 211 -34.07 -16.96 -9.47
CA THR A 211 -33.40 -16.31 -10.63
C THR A 211 -32.15 -15.49 -10.25
N ALA A 212 -31.85 -15.29 -8.96
CA ALA A 212 -30.68 -14.52 -8.56
C ALA A 212 -29.36 -15.32 -8.73
N PRO A 213 -28.25 -14.66 -9.10
CA PRO A 213 -26.93 -15.29 -9.17
C PRO A 213 -26.60 -15.94 -7.82
N GLN A 214 -26.29 -17.22 -7.84
CA GLN A 214 -25.95 -17.97 -6.63
C GLN A 214 -24.75 -17.30 -5.93
N PRO A 215 -24.81 -17.08 -4.61
CA PRO A 215 -23.62 -16.68 -3.87
C PRO A 215 -22.53 -17.74 -4.06
N PRO A 216 -21.25 -17.34 -4.02
CA PRO A 216 -20.14 -18.25 -4.28
C PRO A 216 -20.27 -19.51 -3.40
N THR A 217 -20.30 -20.65 -4.07
CA THR A 217 -20.49 -22.00 -3.50
C THR A 217 -19.24 -22.55 -2.81
N GLY A 218 -18.20 -21.72 -2.63
CA GLY A 218 -17.04 -22.05 -1.81
C GLY A 218 -17.43 -22.12 -0.34
N SER A 219 -16.92 -23.12 0.38
CA SER A 219 -17.16 -23.30 1.81
C SER A 219 -16.42 -22.21 2.60
N TRP A 220 -17.06 -21.04 2.76
CA TRP A 220 -16.52 -19.92 3.53
C TRP A 220 -16.25 -20.30 5.00
N GLN A 221 -16.99 -21.27 5.55
CA GLN A 221 -16.88 -21.73 6.94
C GLN A 221 -15.53 -22.39 7.26
N PRO A 222 -15.05 -23.42 6.53
CA PRO A 222 -13.71 -23.98 6.75
C PRO A 222 -12.60 -22.95 6.50
N ALA A 223 -12.74 -22.05 5.52
CA ALA A 223 -11.80 -20.95 5.32
C ALA A 223 -11.73 -20.02 6.55
N LEU A 224 -12.88 -19.63 7.10
CA LEU A 224 -12.94 -18.82 8.31
C LEU A 224 -12.39 -19.57 9.54
N LEU A 225 -12.63 -20.87 9.65
CA LEU A 225 -12.05 -21.73 10.70
C LEU A 225 -10.52 -21.78 10.62
N GLU A 226 -9.96 -22.02 9.43
CA GLU A 226 -8.52 -22.03 9.21
C GLU A 226 -7.89 -20.68 9.58
N ARG A 227 -8.51 -19.58 9.15
CA ARG A 227 -8.04 -18.22 9.49
C ARG A 227 -8.11 -17.93 10.98
N THR A 228 -9.22 -18.27 11.63
CA THR A 228 -9.36 -18.06 13.08
C THR A 228 -8.32 -18.88 13.85
N ALA A 229 -8.01 -20.11 13.42
CA ALA A 229 -6.92 -20.91 13.99
C ALA A 229 -5.54 -20.26 13.78
N ALA A 230 -5.24 -19.75 12.58
CA ALA A 230 -3.99 -19.05 12.29
C ALA A 230 -3.79 -17.80 13.17
N VAL A 231 -4.86 -17.03 13.38
CA VAL A 231 -4.84 -15.83 14.23
C VAL A 231 -4.78 -16.18 15.72
N LEU A 232 -5.36 -17.30 16.16
CA LEU A 232 -5.19 -17.79 17.53
C LEU A 232 -3.72 -18.15 17.82
N CYS A 233 -3.04 -18.82 16.88
CA CYS A 233 -1.60 -19.06 17.00
C CYS A 233 -0.80 -17.75 17.10
N ALA A 234 -1.22 -16.69 16.40
CA ALA A 234 -0.60 -15.37 16.54
C ALA A 234 -0.89 -14.72 17.91
N ALA A 235 -2.10 -14.91 18.45
CA ALA A 235 -2.48 -14.42 19.78
C ALA A 235 -1.64 -15.06 20.89
N ASP A 236 -1.41 -16.37 20.81
CA ASP A 236 -0.61 -17.10 21.80
C ASP A 236 0.85 -16.62 21.78
N ARG A 237 1.43 -16.38 20.60
CA ARG A 237 2.77 -15.75 20.47
C ARG A 237 2.80 -14.34 21.06
N ALA A 238 1.71 -13.60 20.92
CA ALA A 238 1.57 -12.24 21.44
C ALA A 238 1.16 -12.18 22.92
N HIS A 239 0.93 -13.33 23.58
CA HIS A 239 0.41 -13.42 24.95
C HIS A 239 -0.85 -12.55 25.18
N THR A 240 -1.70 -12.44 24.16
CA THR A 240 -2.89 -11.58 24.19
C THR A 240 -4.14 -12.40 24.49
N ASP A 241 -5.10 -11.82 25.21
CA ASP A 241 -6.38 -12.48 25.43
C ASP A 241 -7.18 -12.57 24.11
N ALA A 242 -7.51 -13.79 23.70
CA ALA A 242 -8.26 -14.10 22.49
C ALA A 242 -9.57 -14.83 22.81
N THR A 243 -10.15 -14.61 23.99
CA THR A 243 -11.43 -15.21 24.43
C THR A 243 -12.54 -15.13 23.39
N GLN A 244 -12.80 -13.94 22.80
CA GLN A 244 -13.81 -13.76 21.75
C GLN A 244 -13.52 -14.60 20.50
N LEU A 245 -12.26 -14.67 20.09
CA LEU A 245 -11.83 -15.42 18.90
C LEU A 245 -11.91 -16.93 19.11
N ARG A 246 -11.54 -17.42 20.32
CA ARG A 246 -11.71 -18.83 20.71
C ARG A 246 -13.18 -19.22 20.73
N ALA A 247 -14.04 -18.37 21.28
CA ALA A 247 -15.49 -18.59 21.28
C ALA A 247 -16.04 -18.68 19.85
N LEU A 248 -15.65 -17.76 18.96
CA LEU A 248 -16.01 -17.81 17.54
C LEU A 248 -15.56 -19.12 16.89
N HIS A 249 -14.28 -19.49 17.05
CA HIS A 249 -13.73 -20.72 16.46
C HIS A 249 -14.50 -21.97 16.93
N THR A 250 -14.75 -22.10 18.23
CA THR A 250 -15.53 -23.21 18.78
C THR A 250 -16.96 -23.21 18.25
N GLN A 251 -17.65 -22.07 18.22
CA GLN A 251 -19.02 -21.99 17.71
C GLN A 251 -19.09 -22.33 16.22
N LEU A 252 -18.16 -21.82 15.40
CA LEU A 252 -18.09 -22.14 13.97
C LEU A 252 -17.81 -23.61 13.71
N ALA A 253 -17.03 -24.29 14.55
CA ALA A 253 -16.70 -25.70 14.38
C ALA A 253 -17.89 -26.63 14.69
N HIS A 254 -18.78 -26.22 15.59
CA HIS A 254 -19.89 -27.06 16.06
C HIS A 254 -21.25 -26.69 15.46
N THR A 255 -21.37 -25.52 14.83
CA THR A 255 -22.64 -25.05 14.26
C THR A 255 -22.73 -25.40 12.78
N THR A 256 -23.74 -26.21 12.43
CA THR A 256 -24.04 -26.58 11.03
C THR A 256 -25.28 -25.88 10.48
N ASP A 257 -26.16 -25.39 11.36
CA ASP A 257 -27.37 -24.66 10.98
C ASP A 257 -27.06 -23.23 10.51
N ALA A 258 -27.57 -22.85 9.34
CA ALA A 258 -27.31 -21.54 8.74
C ALA A 258 -27.93 -20.37 9.53
N GLY A 259 -29.05 -20.59 10.22
CA GLY A 259 -29.68 -19.60 11.10
C GLY A 259 -28.79 -19.28 12.30
N MET A 260 -28.33 -20.33 12.98
CA MET A 260 -27.42 -20.24 14.11
C MET A 260 -26.06 -19.66 13.71
N LEU A 261 -25.52 -20.04 12.54
CA LEU A 261 -24.29 -19.45 12.00
C LEU A 261 -24.44 -17.95 11.77
N GLY A 262 -25.58 -17.50 11.23
CA GLY A 262 -25.88 -16.08 11.07
C GLY A 262 -25.86 -15.32 12.40
N GLN A 263 -26.41 -15.91 13.47
CA GLN A 263 -26.40 -15.31 14.81
C GLN A 263 -25.00 -15.27 15.43
N VAL A 264 -24.22 -16.34 15.31
CA VAL A 264 -22.82 -16.40 15.76
C VAL A 264 -21.98 -15.32 15.09
N LEU A 265 -22.09 -15.19 13.77
CA LEU A 265 -21.37 -14.18 13.00
C LEU A 265 -21.84 -12.77 13.34
N LEU A 266 -23.16 -12.55 13.47
CA LEU A 266 -23.71 -11.26 13.87
C LEU A 266 -23.20 -10.83 15.25
N GLN A 267 -23.21 -11.75 16.21
CA GLN A 267 -22.72 -11.51 17.56
C GLN A 267 -21.24 -11.14 17.52
N PHE A 268 -20.41 -11.94 16.83
CA PHE A 268 -18.99 -11.65 16.72
C PHE A 268 -18.72 -10.30 16.07
N VAL A 269 -19.29 -10.02 14.89
CA VAL A 269 -19.04 -8.75 14.19
C VAL A 269 -19.56 -7.56 15.02
N GLY A 270 -20.70 -7.69 15.69
CA GLY A 270 -21.29 -6.66 16.54
C GLY A 270 -20.63 -6.44 17.90
N GLN A 271 -19.78 -7.36 18.36
CA GLN A 271 -19.13 -7.32 19.68
C GLN A 271 -17.60 -7.42 19.63
N CYS A 272 -17.02 -7.64 18.45
CA CYS A 272 -15.58 -7.76 18.26
C CYS A 272 -14.87 -6.48 18.72
N ALA A 273 -14.02 -6.62 19.73
CA ALA A 273 -13.13 -5.56 20.18
C ALA A 273 -11.80 -5.72 19.44
N LEU A 274 -11.46 -4.74 18.59
CA LEU A 274 -10.14 -4.71 17.95
C LEU A 274 -9.04 -4.52 19.00
N GLN A 275 -7.85 -5.04 18.69
CA GLN A 275 -6.66 -4.87 19.51
C GLN A 275 -5.82 -3.67 19.04
N ALA A 276 -5.16 -2.99 19.97
CA ALA A 276 -4.21 -1.93 19.63
C ALA A 276 -2.91 -2.51 19.08
N CYS A 277 -2.32 -1.86 18.09
CA CYS A 277 -0.95 -2.13 17.66
C CYS A 277 0.05 -1.75 18.76
N ASP A 278 1.23 -2.34 18.73
CA ASP A 278 2.29 -2.04 19.68
C ASP A 278 2.76 -0.58 19.55
N PRO A 279 2.80 0.21 20.64
CA PRO A 279 3.31 1.58 20.57
C PRO A 279 4.82 1.65 20.30
N GLN A 280 5.57 0.56 20.52
CA GLN A 280 7.02 0.50 20.27
C GLN A 280 7.36 0.12 18.82
N ASP A 281 6.37 -0.18 17.99
CA ASP A 281 6.62 -0.51 16.59
C ASP A 281 7.19 0.70 15.83
N HIS A 282 8.24 0.42 15.06
CA HIS A 282 8.85 1.39 14.15
C HIS A 282 8.75 0.89 12.72
N TYR A 283 7.87 1.53 11.96
CA TYR A 283 7.52 1.03 10.63
C TYR A 283 8.45 1.54 9.55
N LYS A 284 8.86 0.63 8.67
CA LYS A 284 9.52 0.96 7.41
C LYS A 284 8.65 0.49 6.27
N GLN A 285 8.23 1.43 5.43
CA GLN A 285 7.33 1.15 4.34
C GLN A 285 8.11 0.64 3.12
N LEU A 286 7.65 -0.45 2.53
CA LEU A 286 8.03 -0.90 1.20
C LEU A 286 7.64 0.19 0.20
N SER A 287 8.64 0.78 -0.45
CA SER A 287 8.45 1.80 -1.49
C SER A 287 9.23 1.45 -2.73
N VAL A 288 8.76 1.97 -3.86
CA VAL A 288 9.26 1.61 -5.19
C VAL A 288 9.36 2.86 -6.03
N ASP A 289 10.55 3.07 -6.59
CA ASP A 289 10.81 4.14 -7.56
C ASP A 289 11.07 3.48 -8.91
N ILE A 290 10.14 3.62 -9.86
CA ILE A 290 10.32 3.11 -11.23
C ILE A 290 11.07 4.16 -12.05
N GLU A 291 12.24 3.78 -12.53
CA GLU A 291 13.14 4.61 -13.34
C GLU A 291 12.90 4.42 -14.85
N ALA A 292 12.47 3.22 -15.26
CA ALA A 292 12.14 2.89 -16.64
C ALA A 292 10.85 2.04 -16.70
N PRO A 293 10.00 2.22 -17.74
CA PRO A 293 10.36 2.77 -19.05
C PRO A 293 10.15 4.28 -19.24
N GLY A 294 11.14 4.99 -19.81
CA GLY A 294 11.09 6.43 -20.07
C GLY A 294 10.28 6.90 -21.30
N SER A 295 9.21 6.19 -21.69
CA SER A 295 8.38 6.58 -22.85
C SER A 295 7.48 7.77 -22.51
N THR A 296 7.25 8.65 -23.48
CA THR A 296 6.40 9.85 -23.33
C THR A 296 5.35 9.91 -24.43
N PRO A 297 4.25 10.66 -24.25
CA PRO A 297 3.24 10.84 -25.29
C PRO A 297 3.83 11.41 -26.59
N GLU A 298 4.83 12.29 -26.48
CA GLU A 298 5.50 12.93 -27.62
C GLU A 298 6.47 11.99 -28.35
N ARG A 299 7.02 11.01 -27.62
CA ARG A 299 7.97 10.03 -28.15
C ARG A 299 7.55 8.61 -27.74
N PRO A 300 6.44 8.09 -28.31
CA PRO A 300 5.98 6.75 -28.01
C PRO A 300 6.94 5.70 -28.56
N THR A 301 7.05 4.57 -27.87
CA THR A 301 7.85 3.45 -28.35
C THR A 301 7.15 2.80 -29.52
N ALA A 302 7.82 2.79 -30.67
CA ALA A 302 7.28 2.20 -31.88
C ALA A 302 7.50 0.67 -31.89
N TYR A 303 6.42 -0.12 -32.01
CA TYR A 303 6.48 -1.59 -32.04
C TYR A 303 5.84 -2.19 -33.29
N SER A 304 6.15 -3.46 -33.56
CA SER A 304 5.49 -4.25 -34.61
C SER A 304 4.47 -5.17 -33.96
N ALA A 305 3.21 -5.13 -34.40
CA ALA A 305 2.17 -6.01 -33.87
C ALA A 305 2.42 -7.50 -34.17
N ALA A 306 3.34 -7.82 -35.09
CA ALA A 306 3.74 -9.19 -35.39
C ALA A 306 4.70 -9.80 -34.35
N LEU A 307 5.33 -8.98 -33.49
CA LEU A 307 6.33 -9.42 -32.52
C LEU A 307 5.95 -8.97 -31.10
N PRO A 308 6.31 -9.75 -30.07
CA PRO A 308 6.10 -9.34 -28.69
C PRO A 308 6.95 -8.10 -28.39
N LEU A 309 6.30 -7.08 -27.81
CA LEU A 309 6.97 -5.90 -27.31
C LEU A 309 7.66 -6.25 -25.99
N SER A 310 8.95 -5.95 -25.89
CA SER A 310 9.73 -6.10 -24.66
C SER A 310 9.73 -4.75 -23.92
N ILE A 311 9.02 -4.65 -22.80
CA ILE A 311 8.94 -3.43 -21.99
C ILE A 311 10.07 -3.48 -20.95
N PRO A 312 11.12 -2.64 -21.05
CA PRO A 312 12.16 -2.59 -20.04
C PRO A 312 11.60 -1.97 -18.76
N VAL A 313 11.84 -2.63 -17.63
CA VAL A 313 11.44 -2.17 -16.31
C VAL A 313 12.68 -2.11 -15.43
N GLU A 314 13.03 -0.89 -15.03
CA GLU A 314 14.05 -0.62 -14.04
C GLU A 314 13.40 0.05 -12.85
N ALA A 315 13.62 -0.50 -11.66
CA ALA A 315 13.04 0.07 -10.44
C ALA A 315 13.98 -0.12 -9.25
N THR A 316 14.02 0.88 -8.38
CA THR A 316 14.69 0.82 -7.09
C THR A 316 13.65 0.54 -6.01
N LEU A 317 13.86 -0.56 -5.29
CA LEU A 317 13.01 -1.06 -4.22
C LEU A 317 13.64 -0.71 -2.88
N HIS A 318 12.87 -0.12 -1.98
CA HIS A 318 13.30 0.19 -0.62
C HIS A 318 12.49 -0.60 0.39
N TRP A 319 13.17 -1.18 1.37
CA TRP A 319 12.57 -1.97 2.45
C TRP A 319 11.80 -3.22 1.96
N ALA A 320 12.25 -3.84 0.87
CA ALA A 320 11.75 -5.13 0.41
C ALA A 320 12.41 -6.28 1.20
N MET A 321 11.63 -6.99 2.01
CA MET A 321 12.11 -8.17 2.75
C MET A 321 12.40 -9.34 1.81
N ASP A 322 11.47 -9.61 0.89
CA ASP A 322 11.51 -10.76 -0.01
C ASP A 322 11.13 -10.32 -1.44
N PRO A 323 12.11 -10.05 -2.32
CA PRO A 323 11.83 -9.61 -3.69
C PRO A 323 11.15 -10.71 -4.52
N SER A 324 11.17 -11.98 -4.08
CA SER A 324 10.50 -13.08 -4.80
C SER A 324 8.99 -12.91 -4.90
N ARG A 325 8.41 -12.10 -4.00
CA ARG A 325 6.98 -11.78 -3.95
C ARG A 325 6.60 -10.66 -4.92
N LEU A 326 7.55 -9.99 -5.54
CA LEU A 326 7.25 -8.87 -6.42
C LEU A 326 6.91 -9.35 -7.83
N ALA A 327 5.95 -8.68 -8.44
CA ALA A 327 5.58 -8.88 -9.82
C ALA A 327 5.34 -7.53 -10.53
N VAL A 328 5.55 -7.52 -11.83
CA VAL A 328 5.22 -6.40 -12.70
C VAL A 328 3.82 -6.64 -13.28
N GLN A 329 2.90 -5.74 -12.96
CA GLN A 329 1.56 -5.71 -13.54
C GLN A 329 1.54 -4.72 -14.70
N VAL A 330 1.12 -5.20 -15.87
CA VAL A 330 0.97 -4.40 -17.09
C VAL A 330 -0.51 -4.41 -17.51
N LYS A 331 -1.20 -3.28 -17.38
CA LYS A 331 -2.58 -3.11 -17.85
C LYS A 331 -2.55 -2.45 -19.23
N THR A 332 -3.01 -3.20 -20.23
CA THR A 332 -3.08 -2.75 -21.63
C THR A 332 -4.21 -1.75 -21.83
N PHE A 333 -4.17 -1.02 -22.95
CA PHE A 333 -5.26 -0.13 -23.38
C PHE A 333 -6.58 -0.86 -23.65
N ALA A 334 -6.54 -2.18 -23.87
CA ALA A 334 -7.72 -3.03 -23.98
C ALA A 334 -8.30 -3.45 -22.61
N GLY A 335 -7.70 -3.00 -21.50
CA GLY A 335 -8.09 -3.38 -20.15
C GLY A 335 -7.55 -4.74 -19.69
N VAL A 336 -6.85 -5.49 -20.57
CA VAL A 336 -6.24 -6.77 -20.22
C VAL A 336 -5.05 -6.54 -19.30
N VAL A 337 -5.02 -7.27 -18.19
CA VAL A 337 -3.96 -7.22 -17.19
C VAL A 337 -3.03 -8.42 -17.38
N HIS A 338 -1.74 -8.14 -17.56
CA HIS A 338 -0.67 -9.14 -17.60
C HIS A 338 0.15 -9.05 -16.32
N MET A 339 0.46 -10.21 -15.73
CA MET A 339 1.28 -10.31 -14.53
C MET A 339 2.56 -11.05 -14.87
N TYR A 340 3.70 -10.38 -14.73
CA TYR A 340 5.02 -10.94 -14.98
C TYR A 340 5.79 -11.04 -13.67
N ARG A 341 6.29 -12.23 -13.34
CA ARG A 341 7.11 -12.46 -12.15
C ARG A 341 8.59 -12.46 -12.54
N PRO A 342 9.37 -11.43 -12.18
CA PRO A 342 10.78 -11.40 -12.54
C PRO A 342 11.54 -12.55 -11.86
N PRO A 343 12.44 -13.24 -12.57
CA PRO A 343 13.41 -14.14 -11.97
C PRO A 343 14.23 -13.46 -10.86
N LEU A 344 14.63 -14.21 -9.84
CA LEU A 344 15.44 -13.67 -8.74
C LEU A 344 16.76 -13.06 -9.20
N GLY A 345 17.35 -13.58 -10.28
CA GLY A 345 18.57 -13.02 -10.87
C GLY A 345 18.42 -11.60 -11.43
N HIS A 346 17.18 -11.11 -11.62
CA HIS A 346 16.93 -9.74 -12.07
C HIS A 346 16.95 -8.72 -10.91
N PHE A 347 17.06 -9.20 -9.66
CA PHE A 347 17.17 -8.34 -8.48
C PHE A 347 18.62 -8.32 -8.00
N SER A 348 19.22 -7.14 -8.02
CA SER A 348 20.54 -6.88 -7.45
C SER A 348 20.41 -6.19 -6.11
N LEU A 349 21.16 -6.64 -5.10
CA LEU A 349 21.15 -6.03 -3.77
C LEU A 349 21.94 -4.71 -3.82
N VAL A 350 21.30 -3.60 -3.47
CA VAL A 350 21.93 -2.27 -3.38
C VAL A 350 22.35 -1.98 -1.93
N GLN A 351 21.47 -2.30 -0.98
CA GLN A 351 21.70 -2.13 0.46
C GLN A 351 20.82 -3.11 1.24
N ARG A 352 20.93 -3.15 2.58
CA ARG A 352 20.07 -4.02 3.40
C ARG A 352 18.59 -3.68 3.17
N PHE A 353 17.83 -4.66 2.69
CA PHE A 353 16.43 -4.52 2.25
C PHE A 353 16.21 -3.57 1.06
N GLY A 354 17.27 -3.14 0.37
CA GLY A 354 17.20 -2.29 -0.82
C GLY A 354 17.67 -3.06 -2.04
N HIS A 355 16.84 -3.16 -3.06
CA HIS A 355 17.11 -3.96 -4.26
C HIS A 355 16.90 -3.12 -5.51
N ARG A 356 17.68 -3.35 -6.56
CA ARG A 356 17.43 -2.81 -7.90
C ARG A 356 16.92 -3.93 -8.78
N LEU A 357 15.73 -3.74 -9.32
CA LEU A 357 15.11 -4.61 -10.33
C LEU A 357 15.53 -4.11 -11.71
N THR A 358 16.07 -5.01 -12.53
CA THR A 358 16.33 -4.76 -13.96
C THR A 358 15.79 -5.94 -14.75
N THR A 359 14.65 -5.75 -15.41
CA THR A 359 13.96 -6.82 -16.15
C THR A 359 13.34 -6.30 -17.44
N SER A 360 12.94 -7.20 -18.34
CA SER A 360 12.10 -6.84 -19.48
C SER A 360 10.87 -7.72 -19.54
N VAL A 361 9.70 -7.10 -19.70
CA VAL A 361 8.41 -7.79 -19.74
C VAL A 361 7.97 -7.99 -21.19
N PRO A 362 7.94 -9.24 -21.70
CA PRO A 362 7.43 -9.51 -23.02
C PRO A 362 5.89 -9.46 -23.02
N ILE A 363 5.30 -8.65 -23.89
CA ILE A 363 3.85 -8.54 -24.05
C ILE A 363 3.46 -8.50 -25.52
N GLN A 364 2.45 -9.28 -25.90
CA GLN A 364 1.84 -9.20 -27.22
C GLN A 364 0.74 -8.15 -27.20
N LEU A 365 0.82 -7.17 -28.09
CA LEU A 365 -0.16 -6.08 -28.19
C LEU A 365 -0.82 -6.10 -29.57
N PRO A 366 -2.13 -5.87 -29.67
CA PRO A 366 -2.80 -5.71 -30.96
C PRO A 366 -2.32 -4.43 -31.64
N SER A 367 -2.51 -4.29 -32.95
CA SER A 367 -2.13 -3.06 -33.65
C SER A 367 -3.01 -1.87 -33.22
N VAL A 368 -2.39 -0.70 -33.10
CA VAL A 368 -3.06 0.55 -32.71
C VAL A 368 -2.65 1.65 -33.67
N ASN A 369 -3.64 2.41 -34.15
CA ASN A 369 -3.44 3.48 -35.14
C ASN A 369 -2.88 4.77 -34.51
N GLU A 370 -3.10 4.97 -33.21
CA GLU A 370 -2.70 6.15 -32.45
C GLU A 370 -1.77 5.77 -31.28
N SER A 371 -1.10 6.76 -30.70
CA SER A 371 -0.34 6.53 -29.48
C SER A 371 -1.27 6.14 -28.34
N CYS A 372 -1.01 5.01 -27.70
CA CYS A 372 -1.79 4.53 -26.56
C CYS A 372 -0.91 4.35 -25.33
N ALA A 373 -1.49 4.60 -24.17
CA ALA A 373 -0.85 4.39 -22.88
C ALA A 373 -1.12 2.98 -22.37
N ILE A 374 -0.09 2.36 -21.83
CA ILE A 374 -0.13 1.11 -21.07
C ILE A 374 0.27 1.47 -19.63
N GLU A 375 -0.41 0.91 -18.64
CA GLU A 375 -0.07 1.15 -17.25
C GLU A 375 0.86 0.04 -16.76
N VAL A 376 2.04 0.44 -16.28
CA VAL A 376 3.04 -0.45 -15.69
C VAL A 376 3.10 -0.13 -14.20
N SER A 377 2.95 -1.15 -13.37
CA SER A 377 3.00 -1.02 -11.91
C SER A 377 3.72 -2.21 -11.30
N LEU A 378 4.39 -1.97 -10.17
CA LEU A 378 4.94 -3.03 -9.34
C LEU A 378 3.93 -3.39 -8.26
N VAL A 379 3.66 -4.68 -8.14
CA VAL A 379 2.75 -5.24 -7.15
C VAL A 379 3.48 -6.25 -6.29
N GLU A 380 3.05 -6.37 -5.04
CA GLU A 380 3.43 -7.47 -4.17
C GLU A 380 2.38 -8.57 -4.24
N LEU A 381 2.83 -9.79 -4.52
CA LEU A 381 2.05 -11.02 -4.51
C LEU A 381 2.01 -11.57 -3.10
N VAL A 382 0.84 -11.48 -2.49
CA VAL A 382 0.59 -12.00 -1.16
C VAL A 382 -0.03 -13.38 -1.27
N THR A 383 0.58 -14.36 -0.61
CA THR A 383 -0.05 -15.66 -0.38
C THR A 383 -1.16 -15.48 0.64
N THR A 384 -2.39 -15.65 0.20
CA THR A 384 -3.55 -15.62 1.08
C THR A 384 -3.76 -16.97 1.74
N GLU A 385 -4.10 -16.95 3.03
CA GLU A 385 -4.40 -18.17 3.80
C GLU A 385 -5.64 -18.87 3.24
N CYS A 386 -6.60 -18.10 2.71
CA CYS A 386 -7.85 -18.60 2.14
C CYS A 386 -7.98 -18.14 0.68
N PRO A 387 -7.22 -18.72 -0.26
CA PRO A 387 -7.03 -18.15 -1.59
C PRO A 387 -8.31 -17.91 -2.38
N GLU A 388 -9.24 -18.87 -2.38
CA GLU A 388 -10.50 -18.76 -3.13
C GLU A 388 -11.43 -17.70 -2.54
N PHE A 389 -11.54 -17.66 -1.21
CA PHE A 389 -12.42 -16.72 -0.53
C PHE A 389 -11.86 -15.30 -0.58
N ASP A 390 -10.56 -15.12 -0.36
CA ASP A 390 -9.90 -13.82 -0.42
C ASP A 390 -9.95 -13.23 -1.83
N THR A 391 -9.71 -14.05 -2.87
CA THR A 391 -9.77 -13.57 -4.27
C THR A 391 -11.19 -13.15 -4.65
N GLN A 392 -12.21 -13.92 -4.28
CA GLN A 392 -13.61 -13.57 -4.52
C GLN A 392 -14.03 -12.31 -3.76
N LEU A 393 -13.58 -12.17 -2.51
CA LEU A 393 -13.88 -11.01 -1.69
C LEU A 393 -13.20 -9.76 -2.27
N LEU A 394 -11.90 -9.81 -2.53
CA LEU A 394 -11.15 -8.66 -3.07
C LEU A 394 -11.56 -8.27 -4.49
N ALA A 395 -12.07 -9.20 -5.29
CA ALA A 395 -12.68 -8.89 -6.59
C ALA A 395 -13.84 -7.89 -6.51
N GLN A 396 -14.45 -7.69 -5.33
CA GLN A 396 -15.53 -6.73 -5.14
C GLN A 396 -15.05 -5.27 -5.04
N LEU A 397 -13.76 -5.01 -4.81
CA LEU A 397 -13.21 -3.64 -4.72
C LEU A 397 -12.82 -3.04 -6.07
N GLY A 398 -12.51 -3.88 -7.06
CA GLY A 398 -12.20 -3.48 -8.42
C GLY A 398 -13.28 -4.02 -9.34
N ALA A 399 -14.09 -3.13 -9.91
CA ALA A 399 -15.21 -3.46 -10.80
C ALA A 399 -14.82 -4.08 -12.17
N ASP A 400 -13.69 -4.78 -12.27
CA ASP A 400 -13.24 -5.53 -13.43
C ASP A 400 -13.13 -7.02 -13.03
N PRO A 401 -13.73 -7.98 -13.75
CA PRO A 401 -13.63 -9.43 -13.48
C PRO A 401 -12.21 -10.02 -13.65
N THR A 402 -11.20 -9.16 -13.62
CA THR A 402 -9.77 -9.46 -13.63
C THR A 402 -9.12 -9.05 -12.32
N ALA A 403 -9.73 -9.40 -11.18
CA ALA A 403 -8.95 -10.03 -10.11
C ALA A 403 -8.19 -11.19 -10.77
N THR A 404 -7.02 -10.86 -11.30
CA THR A 404 -6.50 -11.57 -12.44
C THR A 404 -6.06 -12.92 -11.90
N ARG A 405 -6.71 -14.00 -12.34
CA ARG A 405 -6.00 -15.25 -12.62
C ARG A 405 -4.92 -14.88 -13.64
N GLY A 406 -3.84 -14.27 -13.17
CA GLY A 406 -2.60 -14.28 -13.91
C GLY A 406 -2.25 -15.75 -13.97
N VAL A 407 -2.28 -16.34 -15.17
CA VAL A 407 -1.40 -17.47 -15.43
C VAL A 407 -0.02 -16.88 -15.26
N ALA A 408 0.53 -16.99 -14.05
CA ALA A 408 1.94 -16.81 -13.85
C ALA A 408 2.57 -17.88 -14.74
N THR A 409 3.12 -17.48 -15.87
CA THR A 409 4.04 -18.32 -16.63
C THR A 409 5.30 -18.44 -15.78
N SER A 410 5.22 -19.25 -14.73
CA SER A 410 6.40 -19.83 -14.08
C SER A 410 6.55 -21.23 -14.62
N ASP A 411 7.76 -21.61 -14.99
CA ASP A 411 8.17 -22.95 -15.45
C ASP A 411 7.91 -24.07 -14.41
N LEU A 412 7.24 -23.76 -13.30
CA LEU A 412 6.90 -24.65 -12.20
C LEU A 412 5.38 -24.66 -12.06
N GLY A 413 4.72 -25.70 -12.57
CA GLY A 413 3.27 -25.86 -12.70
C GLY A 413 2.43 -25.94 -11.40
N ASN A 414 2.75 -25.14 -10.37
CA ASN A 414 1.93 -24.97 -9.18
C ASN A 414 1.18 -23.63 -9.24
N THR A 415 -0.07 -23.67 -9.67
CA THR A 415 -1.02 -22.55 -9.62
C THR A 415 -1.47 -22.30 -8.17
N ARG A 416 -0.65 -21.61 -7.38
CA ARG A 416 -1.13 -20.99 -6.14
C ARG A 416 -1.87 -19.70 -6.51
N SER A 417 -3.05 -19.47 -5.92
CA SER A 417 -3.73 -18.19 -6.07
C SER A 417 -3.02 -17.13 -5.23
N PHE A 418 -2.83 -15.95 -5.78
CA PHE A 418 -2.21 -14.81 -5.10
C PHE A 418 -3.13 -13.60 -5.18
N CYS A 419 -3.03 -12.72 -4.18
CA CYS A 419 -3.60 -11.39 -4.24
C CYS A 419 -2.49 -10.38 -4.53
N SER A 420 -2.74 -9.43 -5.42
CA SER A 420 -1.79 -8.37 -5.74
C SER A 420 -2.07 -7.11 -4.91
N LEU A 421 -1.04 -6.57 -4.28
CA LEU A 421 -1.08 -5.27 -3.63
C LEU A 421 -0.25 -4.27 -4.44
N SER A 422 -0.88 -3.24 -5.00
CA SER A 422 -0.13 -2.17 -5.70
C SER A 422 0.85 -1.50 -4.76
N LEU A 423 2.13 -1.47 -5.12
CA LEU A 423 3.15 -0.77 -4.32
C LEU A 423 3.23 0.73 -4.65
N MET A 424 2.52 1.15 -5.70
CA MET A 424 2.50 2.52 -6.18
C MET A 424 1.12 3.14 -6.00
N ASP A 425 1.09 4.41 -5.61
CA ASP A 425 -0.14 5.20 -5.57
C ASP A 425 -0.61 5.58 -6.98
N THR A 426 0.33 5.74 -7.92
CA THR A 426 0.06 6.01 -9.34
C THR A 426 0.86 5.08 -10.23
N PRO A 427 0.23 4.29 -11.11
CA PRO A 427 0.95 3.47 -12.06
C PRO A 427 1.73 4.34 -13.07
N MET A 428 2.86 3.82 -13.56
CA MET A 428 3.63 4.46 -14.60
C MET A 428 2.93 4.28 -15.95
N ARG A 429 2.84 5.35 -16.75
CA ARG A 429 2.28 5.26 -18.10
C ARG A 429 3.39 5.08 -19.13
N TYR A 430 3.29 4.01 -19.90
CA TYR A 430 4.18 3.68 -21.00
C TYR A 430 3.46 3.85 -22.33
N TYR A 431 3.95 4.75 -23.18
CA TYR A 431 3.30 5.08 -24.45
C TYR A 431 3.87 4.25 -25.60
N VAL A 432 2.99 3.66 -26.41
CA VAL A 432 3.34 2.82 -27.56
C VAL A 432 2.62 3.28 -28.82
N THR A 433 3.22 3.03 -29.98
CA THR A 433 2.61 3.25 -31.30
C THR A 433 3.01 2.12 -32.25
N THR A 434 2.16 1.73 -33.19
CA THR A 434 2.57 0.75 -34.19
C THR A 434 3.46 1.39 -35.27
N LYS A 435 4.49 0.67 -35.72
CA LYS A 435 5.16 1.00 -36.98
C LYS A 435 4.28 0.49 -38.12
N PHE A 436 3.62 1.40 -38.82
CA PHE A 436 3.10 1.08 -40.15
C PHE A 436 4.28 0.76 -41.06
N GLN A 437 4.45 -0.50 -41.41
CA GLN A 437 5.26 -0.85 -42.57
C GLN A 437 4.52 -0.26 -43.77
N ARG A 438 4.96 0.90 -44.26
CA ARG A 438 4.57 1.35 -45.60
C ARG A 438 5.07 0.27 -46.54
N GLY A 439 4.14 -0.54 -47.05
CA GLY A 439 4.44 -1.52 -48.08
C GLY A 439 5.15 -0.80 -49.21
N ILE A 440 6.37 -1.26 -49.51
CA ILE A 440 6.99 -1.03 -50.81
C ILE A 440 6.13 -1.87 -51.76
N SER A 441 5.11 -1.25 -52.34
CA SER A 441 4.31 -1.80 -53.43
C SER A 441 4.99 -1.55 -54.75
#